data_AF-A0AAP5ICB2-F1
#
_entry.id   AF-A0AAP5ICB2-F1
#
_cell.length_a   1.000
_cell.length_b   1.000
_cell.length_c   1.000
_cell.angle_alpha   90.00
_cell.angle_beta   90.00
_cell.angle_gamma   90.00
#
_symmetry.space_group_name_H-M   'P 1'
#
loop_
_entity.id
_entity.type
_entity.pdbx_description
1 polymer ?
#
loop_
_entity_poly.entity_id
_entity_poly.type
_entity_poly.pdbx_seq_one_letter_code
_entity_poly.pdbx_strand_id
1 'polypeptide(L)'
;MPEPEPENVTAHLIGGIPENEIAAQQGSFAKFNLKLDNLITPHRPGYSGFCSHITTKEAIKDSLEQNADVQATLSNHHIILEDWWRIARDDFAKLEGNNVLPQVRQELLTSLKQKLIPEGVLDEFQVAGVFVNWWQQIRYDLKTIISIGWHHTLIPDEYLLSAFFQEDVDRIEELENKISAAQGELIEALESAQEVASYEPDEEESITVTVIKKSLKELIEDLKHAAAGSSGARERRRYQTEYDVITRIEKHLKEYKDTLKQQQSNLDLKLHLKRLGGDEAKAETRELLKQMETQLNGLNPNNKEDKKRITALNKDEAALNLRLSRTDEVLTAINGPLTDSEAKTLILQKLYDWVKEQLTRYLNAEKRVLSACIENLWDKYAVSSLQLETERAETLKTLNKFLSKLGYLE
;
A
#
# COMPACT_ATOMS: atom_id res chain seq x y z
N MET A 1 -1.01 -32.23 -28.41
CA MET A 1 -2.20 -31.37 -28.34
C MET A 1 -2.89 -31.68 -27.04
N PRO A 2 -3.36 -30.68 -26.27
CA PRO A 2 -4.28 -30.95 -25.17
C PRO A 2 -5.53 -31.65 -25.73
N GLU A 3 -6.11 -32.57 -24.96
CA GLU A 3 -7.38 -33.19 -25.34
C GLU A 3 -8.47 -32.10 -25.46
N PRO A 4 -9.40 -32.24 -26.43
CA PRO A 4 -10.49 -31.29 -26.58
C PRO A 4 -11.35 -31.28 -25.31
N GLU A 5 -11.77 -30.08 -24.89
CA GLU A 5 -12.65 -29.95 -23.72
C GLU A 5 -13.97 -30.72 -23.97
N PRO A 6 -14.47 -31.46 -22.96
CA PRO A 6 -15.71 -32.21 -23.08
C PRO A 6 -16.89 -31.23 -23.23
N GLU A 7 -17.88 -31.57 -24.06
CA GLU A 7 -19.06 -30.73 -24.29
C GLU A 7 -20.35 -31.54 -24.15
N ASN A 8 -21.36 -30.97 -23.49
CA ASN A 8 -22.67 -31.60 -23.29
C ASN A 8 -23.79 -30.83 -23.99
N VAL A 9 -24.28 -31.37 -25.10
CA VAL A 9 -25.34 -30.75 -25.93
C VAL A 9 -26.63 -30.51 -25.13
N THR A 10 -27.02 -31.45 -24.26
CA THR A 10 -28.25 -31.33 -23.46
C THR A 10 -28.13 -30.25 -22.37
N ALA A 11 -26.94 -30.02 -21.84
CA ALA A 11 -26.64 -28.90 -20.94
C ALA A 11 -26.71 -27.56 -21.68
N HIS A 12 -26.13 -27.46 -22.87
CA HIS A 12 -26.21 -26.25 -23.70
C HIS A 12 -27.66 -25.87 -24.07
N LEU A 13 -28.49 -26.87 -24.38
CA LEU A 13 -29.87 -26.62 -24.80
C LEU A 13 -30.79 -26.24 -23.63
N ILE A 14 -30.72 -26.96 -22.52
CA ILE A 14 -31.73 -26.90 -21.44
C ILE A 14 -31.17 -26.33 -20.14
N GLY A 15 -29.85 -26.12 -20.05
CA GLY A 15 -29.17 -25.65 -18.86
C GLY A 15 -28.79 -26.78 -17.90
N GLY A 16 -27.97 -26.43 -16.91
CA GLY A 16 -27.46 -27.34 -15.89
C GLY A 16 -26.11 -27.94 -16.23
N ILE A 17 -25.23 -27.97 -15.24
CA ILE A 17 -23.86 -28.45 -15.29
C ILE A 17 -23.84 -29.98 -15.21
N PRO A 18 -23.25 -30.71 -16.18
CA PRO A 18 -23.12 -32.15 -16.11
C PRO A 18 -22.29 -32.62 -14.90
N GLU A 19 -22.80 -33.61 -14.15
CA GLU A 19 -22.10 -34.14 -12.96
C GLU A 19 -20.73 -34.74 -13.28
N ASN A 20 -20.54 -35.31 -14.47
CA ASN A 20 -19.25 -35.85 -14.92
C ASN A 20 -18.19 -34.77 -15.14
N GLU A 21 -18.59 -33.56 -15.56
CA GLU A 21 -17.65 -32.44 -15.72
C GLU A 21 -17.29 -31.82 -14.39
N ILE A 22 -18.22 -31.78 -13.43
CA ILE A 22 -17.90 -31.44 -12.03
C ILE A 22 -16.93 -32.47 -11.45
N ALA A 23 -17.18 -33.77 -11.70
CA ALA A 23 -16.31 -34.85 -11.26
C ALA A 23 -14.89 -34.74 -11.86
N ALA A 24 -14.76 -34.31 -13.12
CA ALA A 24 -13.47 -34.09 -13.76
C ALA A 24 -12.62 -33.01 -13.06
N GLN A 25 -13.27 -32.02 -12.41
CA GLN A 25 -12.60 -30.94 -11.68
C GLN A 25 -12.36 -31.26 -10.19
N GLN A 26 -12.71 -32.45 -9.71
CA GLN A 26 -12.55 -32.85 -8.30
C GLN A 26 -11.11 -32.72 -7.79
N GLY A 27 -10.11 -32.95 -8.66
CA GLY A 27 -8.71 -32.74 -8.29
C GLY A 27 -8.41 -31.30 -7.88
N SER A 28 -8.97 -30.32 -8.59
CA SER A 28 -8.82 -28.90 -8.26
C SER A 28 -9.57 -28.51 -6.98
N PHE A 29 -10.77 -29.07 -6.77
CA PHE A 29 -11.55 -28.81 -5.55
C PHE A 29 -10.91 -29.41 -4.30
N ALA A 30 -10.35 -30.62 -4.42
CA ALA A 30 -9.69 -31.34 -3.33
C ALA A 30 -8.48 -30.59 -2.79
N LYS A 31 -7.72 -29.87 -3.64
CA LYS A 31 -6.58 -29.05 -3.21
C LYS A 31 -6.95 -28.06 -2.12
N PHE A 32 -8.13 -27.43 -2.22
CA PHE A 32 -8.58 -26.40 -1.28
C PHE A 32 -9.62 -26.90 -0.28
N ASN A 33 -9.83 -28.22 -0.20
CA ASN A 33 -10.92 -28.84 0.57
C ASN A 33 -12.29 -28.21 0.27
N LEU A 34 -12.49 -27.71 -0.95
CA LEU A 34 -13.65 -26.90 -1.32
C LEU A 34 -14.90 -27.78 -1.37
N LYS A 35 -15.89 -27.44 -0.53
CA LYS A 35 -17.24 -27.98 -0.65
C LYS A 35 -18.06 -27.14 -1.62
N LEU A 36 -18.65 -27.79 -2.62
CA LEU A 36 -19.41 -27.13 -3.67
C LEU A 36 -20.82 -26.72 -3.24
N ASP A 37 -21.30 -27.14 -2.06
CA ASP A 37 -22.68 -26.94 -1.58
C ASP A 37 -23.16 -25.48 -1.63
N ASN A 38 -22.25 -24.52 -1.50
CA ASN A 38 -22.56 -23.09 -1.57
C ASN A 38 -22.48 -22.51 -2.98
N LEU A 39 -21.89 -23.21 -3.95
CA LEU A 39 -21.72 -22.74 -5.33
C LEU A 39 -22.64 -23.46 -6.31
N ILE A 40 -22.87 -24.75 -6.09
CA ILE A 40 -23.56 -25.67 -6.98
C ILE A 40 -24.60 -26.46 -6.19
N THR A 41 -25.81 -26.54 -6.72
CA THR A 41 -26.96 -27.25 -6.14
C THR A 41 -27.54 -28.26 -7.13
N PRO A 42 -28.15 -29.38 -6.69
CA PRO A 42 -28.84 -30.30 -7.59
C PRO A 42 -29.92 -29.58 -8.42
N HIS A 43 -29.95 -29.82 -9.73
CA HIS A 43 -30.92 -29.20 -10.64
C HIS A 43 -31.87 -30.22 -11.28
N ARG A 44 -31.33 -31.30 -11.86
CA ARG A 44 -32.09 -32.40 -12.47
C ARG A 44 -31.25 -33.69 -12.46
N PRO A 45 -31.81 -34.88 -12.71
CA PRO A 45 -31.04 -36.12 -12.68
C PRO A 45 -29.81 -36.06 -13.61
N GLY A 46 -28.61 -36.20 -13.04
CA GLY A 46 -27.33 -36.14 -13.76
C GLY A 46 -26.78 -34.73 -14.03
N TYR A 47 -27.46 -33.68 -13.55
CA TYR A 47 -27.02 -32.29 -13.72
C TYR A 47 -27.25 -31.47 -12.45
N SER A 48 -26.25 -30.66 -12.12
CA SER A 48 -26.34 -29.63 -11.09
C SER A 48 -26.57 -28.25 -11.72
N GLY A 49 -26.74 -27.21 -10.91
CA GLY A 49 -26.85 -25.83 -11.35
C GLY A 49 -26.17 -24.89 -10.36
N PHE A 50 -25.85 -23.68 -10.78
CA PHE A 50 -25.33 -22.67 -9.86
C PHE A 50 -26.40 -22.28 -8.84
N CYS A 51 -25.97 -22.00 -7.61
CA CYS A 51 -26.85 -21.47 -6.57
C CYS A 51 -27.45 -20.12 -7.00
N SER A 52 -28.66 -19.81 -6.55
CA SER A 52 -29.41 -18.62 -7.00
C SER A 52 -28.74 -17.26 -6.72
N HIS A 53 -27.79 -17.21 -5.78
CA HIS A 53 -27.02 -16.01 -5.45
C HIS A 53 -25.79 -15.83 -6.36
N ILE A 54 -25.40 -16.85 -7.12
CA ILE A 54 -24.34 -16.78 -8.12
C ILE A 54 -25.00 -16.38 -9.45
N THR A 55 -25.08 -15.07 -9.69
CA THR A 55 -25.72 -14.51 -10.89
C THR A 55 -24.71 -14.01 -11.92
N THR A 56 -23.44 -13.86 -11.54
CA THR A 56 -22.34 -13.43 -12.42
C THR A 56 -21.05 -14.19 -12.10
N LYS A 57 -20.04 -14.05 -12.97
CA LYS A 57 -18.71 -14.61 -12.73
C LYS A 57 -18.03 -13.97 -11.52
N GLU A 58 -18.24 -12.68 -11.31
CA GLU A 58 -17.72 -11.96 -10.15
C GLU A 58 -18.24 -12.57 -8.85
N ALA A 59 -19.52 -12.99 -8.81
CA ALA A 59 -20.08 -13.67 -7.65
C ALA A 59 -19.40 -15.01 -7.34
N ILE A 60 -18.90 -15.74 -8.35
CA ILE A 60 -18.11 -16.97 -8.15
C ILE A 60 -16.79 -16.63 -7.46
N LYS A 61 -16.08 -15.62 -7.98
CA LYS A 61 -14.81 -15.18 -7.42
C LYS A 61 -14.98 -14.70 -5.98
N ASP A 62 -15.96 -13.84 -5.71
CA ASP A 62 -16.24 -13.33 -4.37
C ASP A 62 -16.59 -14.46 -3.40
N SER A 63 -17.37 -15.44 -3.85
CA SER A 63 -17.73 -16.61 -3.06
C SER A 63 -16.53 -17.49 -2.72
N LEU A 64 -15.60 -17.69 -3.66
CA LEU A 64 -14.34 -18.42 -3.42
C LEU A 64 -13.38 -17.63 -2.52
N GLU A 65 -13.36 -16.30 -2.63
CA GLU A 65 -12.56 -15.44 -1.78
C GLU A 65 -13.05 -15.45 -0.33
N GLN A 66 -14.36 -15.55 -0.10
CA GLN A 66 -14.94 -15.59 1.25
C GLN A 66 -15.12 -17.01 1.79
N ASN A 67 -14.82 -18.03 1.00
CA ASN A 67 -15.03 -19.43 1.38
C ASN A 67 -14.09 -19.82 2.55
N ALA A 68 -14.70 -20.33 3.63
CA ALA A 68 -13.98 -20.71 4.84
C ALA A 68 -12.96 -21.83 4.62
N ASP A 69 -13.26 -22.82 3.78
CA ASP A 69 -12.37 -23.96 3.52
C ASP A 69 -11.14 -23.51 2.71
N VAL A 70 -11.35 -22.65 1.70
CA VAL A 70 -10.26 -22.04 0.91
C VAL A 70 -9.37 -21.17 1.79
N GLN A 71 -9.96 -20.30 2.61
CA GLN A 71 -9.21 -19.42 3.52
C GLN A 71 -8.46 -20.21 4.60
N ALA A 72 -9.06 -21.26 5.14
CA ALA A 72 -8.42 -22.15 6.11
C ALA A 72 -7.23 -22.87 5.48
N THR A 73 -7.38 -23.38 4.25
CA THR A 73 -6.29 -24.07 3.53
C THR A 73 -5.12 -23.11 3.27
N LEU A 74 -5.40 -21.90 2.78
CA LEU A 74 -4.35 -20.88 2.56
C LEU A 74 -3.64 -20.50 3.87
N SER A 75 -4.40 -20.26 4.94
CA SER A 75 -3.86 -19.94 6.26
C SER A 75 -2.99 -21.07 6.82
N ASN A 76 -3.39 -22.33 6.62
CA ASN A 76 -2.61 -23.49 7.05
C ASN A 76 -1.23 -23.53 6.40
N HIS A 77 -1.14 -23.21 5.10
CA HIS A 77 0.14 -23.15 4.40
C HIS A 77 1.07 -22.07 4.98
N HIS A 78 0.52 -20.91 5.36
CA HIS A 78 1.30 -19.87 6.02
C HIS A 78 1.77 -20.29 7.41
N ILE A 79 0.93 -20.98 8.19
CA ILE A 79 1.30 -21.52 9.51
C ILE A 79 2.44 -22.54 9.36
N ILE A 80 2.33 -23.46 8.40
CA ILE A 80 3.37 -24.46 8.13
C ILE A 80 4.68 -23.80 7.71
N LEU A 81 4.62 -22.75 6.90
CA LEU A 81 5.80 -21.98 6.51
C LEU A 81 6.45 -21.30 7.72
N GLU A 82 5.66 -20.71 8.60
CA GLU A 82 6.13 -20.05 9.82
C GLU A 82 6.81 -21.04 10.78
N ASP A 83 6.20 -22.21 10.97
CA ASP A 83 6.74 -23.30 11.78
C ASP A 83 8.04 -23.86 11.20
N TRP A 84 8.12 -24.00 9.88
CA TRP A 84 9.36 -24.35 9.19
C TRP A 84 10.43 -23.27 9.39
N TRP A 85 10.05 -21.99 9.24
CA TRP A 85 10.96 -20.86 9.36
C TRP A 85 11.58 -20.74 10.75
N ARG A 86 10.81 -21.02 11.81
CA ARG A 86 11.29 -21.04 13.21
C ARG A 86 12.53 -21.91 13.41
N ILE A 87 12.65 -22.99 12.66
CA ILE A 87 13.80 -23.89 12.69
C ILE A 87 14.85 -23.42 11.69
N ALA A 88 14.45 -23.13 10.45
CA ALA A 88 15.33 -22.72 9.37
C ALA A 88 16.15 -21.45 9.69
N ARG A 89 15.58 -20.49 10.41
CA ARG A 89 16.26 -19.24 10.80
C ARG A 89 17.52 -19.48 11.64
N ASP A 90 17.57 -20.59 12.40
CA ASP A 90 18.72 -20.93 13.22
C ASP A 90 19.89 -21.41 12.35
N ASP A 91 19.61 -21.95 11.17
CA ASP A 91 20.64 -22.31 10.19
C ASP A 91 21.19 -21.07 9.47
N PHE A 92 20.33 -20.08 9.18
CA PHE A 92 20.79 -18.76 8.73
C PHE A 92 21.64 -18.05 9.78
N ALA A 93 21.28 -18.19 11.07
CA ALA A 93 22.04 -17.62 12.17
C ALA A 93 23.50 -18.12 12.26
N LYS A 94 23.79 -19.33 11.73
CA LYS A 94 25.12 -19.95 11.74
C LYS A 94 25.98 -19.57 10.53
N LEU A 95 25.44 -18.85 9.55
CA LEU A 95 26.15 -18.47 8.32
C LEU A 95 27.25 -17.42 8.56
N GLU A 96 27.13 -16.61 9.61
CA GLU A 96 28.12 -15.61 9.96
C GLU A 96 29.49 -16.26 10.18
N GLY A 97 30.48 -15.90 9.35
CA GLY A 97 31.83 -16.45 9.39
C GLY A 97 32.01 -17.87 8.82
N ASN A 98 30.96 -18.53 8.31
CA ASN A 98 31.02 -19.90 7.80
C ASN A 98 30.53 -20.03 6.34
N ASN A 99 31.36 -20.55 5.44
CA ASN A 99 30.99 -20.75 4.04
C ASN A 99 30.29 -22.10 3.76
N VAL A 100 29.15 -22.33 4.41
CA VAL A 100 28.35 -23.57 4.30
C VAL A 100 27.11 -23.43 3.40
N LEU A 101 27.07 -22.38 2.56
CA LEU A 101 25.91 -22.06 1.71
C LEU A 101 25.35 -23.23 0.89
N PRO A 102 26.19 -24.08 0.24
CA PRO A 102 25.65 -25.19 -0.55
C PRO A 102 24.90 -26.22 0.29
N GLN A 103 25.38 -26.50 1.51
CA GLN A 103 24.78 -27.45 2.45
C GLN A 103 23.46 -26.90 2.99
N VAL A 104 23.49 -25.67 3.50
CA VAL A 104 22.30 -24.96 3.99
C VAL A 104 21.22 -24.88 2.92
N ARG A 105 21.60 -24.60 1.66
CA ARG A 105 20.66 -24.59 0.54
C ARG A 105 19.95 -25.93 0.36
N GLN A 106 20.69 -27.04 0.38
CA GLN A 106 20.13 -28.38 0.17
C GLN A 106 19.23 -28.82 1.34
N GLU A 107 19.64 -28.52 2.57
CA GLU A 107 18.89 -28.84 3.79
C GLU A 107 17.57 -28.06 3.85
N LEU A 108 17.60 -26.76 3.54
CA LEU A 108 16.42 -25.91 3.53
C LEU A 108 15.44 -26.30 2.41
N LEU A 109 15.93 -26.61 1.21
CA LEU A 109 15.07 -27.09 0.12
C LEU A 109 14.39 -28.41 0.48
N THR A 110 15.15 -29.36 1.02
CA THR A 110 14.64 -30.68 1.41
C THR A 110 13.60 -30.56 2.52
N SER A 111 13.88 -29.78 3.55
CA SER A 111 12.95 -29.58 4.68
C SER A 111 11.69 -28.81 4.28
N LEU A 112 11.79 -27.81 3.39
CA LEU A 112 10.62 -27.08 2.90
C LEU A 112 9.69 -28.01 2.09
N LYS A 113 10.27 -28.84 1.21
CA LYS A 113 9.52 -29.86 0.45
C LYS A 113 8.78 -30.82 1.38
N GLN A 114 9.44 -31.32 2.41
CA GLN A 114 8.85 -32.25 3.39
C GLN A 114 7.66 -31.63 4.14
N LYS A 115 7.62 -30.29 4.28
CA LYS A 115 6.56 -29.57 5.00
C LYS A 115 5.38 -29.20 4.11
N LEU A 116 5.62 -28.73 2.89
CA LEU A 116 4.57 -28.17 2.03
C LEU A 116 3.94 -29.18 1.06
N ILE A 117 4.68 -30.19 0.59
CA ILE A 117 4.13 -31.18 -0.36
C ILE A 117 2.96 -32.00 0.23
N PRO A 118 3.00 -32.44 1.50
CA PRO A 118 1.91 -33.23 2.08
C PRO A 118 0.55 -32.51 2.14
N GLU A 119 0.54 -31.17 2.08
CA GLU A 119 -0.69 -30.36 2.08
C GLU A 119 -1.47 -30.42 0.76
N GLY A 120 -0.85 -30.91 -0.32
CA GLY A 120 -1.53 -31.25 -1.56
C GLY A 120 -1.93 -30.09 -2.48
N VAL A 121 -1.86 -28.82 -2.04
CA VAL A 121 -2.12 -27.67 -2.93
C VAL A 121 -1.01 -27.50 -3.96
N LEU A 122 0.24 -27.55 -3.51
CA LEU A 122 1.43 -27.35 -4.34
C LEU A 122 2.14 -28.67 -4.60
N ASP A 123 2.52 -28.90 -5.86
CA ASP A 123 3.33 -30.05 -6.24
C ASP A 123 4.84 -29.86 -5.95
N GLU A 124 5.63 -30.91 -6.17
CA GLU A 124 7.08 -30.88 -5.92
C GLU A 124 7.80 -29.78 -6.72
N PHE A 125 7.41 -29.55 -7.97
CA PHE A 125 8.02 -28.56 -8.84
C PHE A 125 7.64 -27.15 -8.41
N GLN A 126 6.40 -26.95 -7.96
CA GLN A 126 5.91 -25.68 -7.44
C GLN A 126 6.61 -25.30 -6.13
N VAL A 127 6.72 -26.23 -5.18
CA VAL A 127 7.46 -25.97 -3.92
C VAL A 127 8.95 -25.72 -4.20
N ALA A 128 9.56 -26.47 -5.14
CA ALA A 128 10.92 -26.18 -5.58
C ALA A 128 11.03 -24.79 -6.23
N GLY A 129 10.03 -24.38 -7.00
CA GLY A 129 9.93 -23.05 -7.60
C GLY A 129 9.88 -21.93 -6.55
N VAL A 130 9.03 -22.07 -5.53
CA VAL A 130 8.97 -21.17 -4.37
C VAL A 130 10.36 -20.98 -3.77
N PHE A 131 11.06 -22.09 -3.47
CA PHE A 131 12.38 -22.06 -2.88
C PHE A 131 13.43 -21.42 -3.79
N VAL A 132 13.48 -21.81 -5.06
CA VAL A 132 14.52 -21.34 -5.98
C VAL A 132 14.39 -19.84 -6.24
N ASN A 133 13.17 -19.35 -6.44
CA ASN A 133 12.92 -17.91 -6.65
C ASN A 133 13.30 -17.10 -5.42
N TRP A 134 12.90 -17.55 -4.24
CA TRP A 134 13.29 -16.95 -2.97
C TRP A 134 14.82 -16.97 -2.77
N TRP A 135 15.46 -18.11 -2.97
CA TRP A 135 16.91 -18.27 -2.78
C TRP A 135 17.71 -17.37 -3.72
N GLN A 136 17.30 -17.24 -4.99
CA GLN A 136 17.96 -16.36 -5.95
C GLN A 136 17.92 -14.91 -5.50
N GLN A 137 16.79 -14.48 -4.94
CA GLN A 137 16.57 -13.13 -4.46
C GLN A 137 17.46 -12.79 -3.25
N ILE A 138 17.56 -13.69 -2.28
CA ILE A 138 18.33 -13.43 -1.05
C ILE A 138 19.82 -13.76 -1.18
N ARG A 139 20.26 -14.33 -2.31
CA ARG A 139 21.64 -14.83 -2.50
C ARG A 139 22.71 -13.80 -2.18
N TYR A 140 22.51 -12.53 -2.55
CA TYR A 140 23.48 -11.47 -2.28
C TYR A 140 23.46 -11.06 -0.81
N ASP A 141 22.29 -11.00 -0.18
CA ASP A 141 22.17 -10.76 1.25
C ASP A 141 22.93 -11.82 2.05
N LEU A 142 22.78 -13.10 1.69
CA LEU A 142 23.51 -14.20 2.33
C LEU A 142 25.03 -14.06 2.18
N LYS A 143 25.52 -13.62 1.02
CA LYS A 143 26.94 -13.33 0.82
C LYS A 143 27.42 -12.21 1.74
N THR A 144 26.64 -11.13 1.85
CA THR A 144 26.94 -10.01 2.76
C THR A 144 26.98 -10.47 4.21
N ILE A 145 26.01 -11.29 4.66
CA ILE A 145 25.98 -11.86 6.01
C ILE A 145 27.24 -12.68 6.31
N ILE A 146 27.70 -13.48 5.35
CA ILE A 146 28.93 -14.27 5.52
C ILE A 146 30.17 -13.37 5.61
N SER A 147 30.25 -12.31 4.79
CA SER A 147 31.44 -11.47 4.70
C SER A 147 31.55 -10.38 5.77
N ILE A 148 30.42 -9.78 6.16
CA ILE A 148 30.35 -8.55 6.97
C ILE A 148 29.47 -8.75 8.23
N GLY A 149 28.75 -9.88 8.33
CA GLY A 149 27.80 -10.12 9.41
C GLY A 149 26.45 -9.45 9.18
N TRP A 150 25.69 -9.24 10.26
CA TRP A 150 24.33 -8.69 10.25
C TRP A 150 24.34 -7.17 10.00
N HIS A 151 24.80 -6.76 8.83
CA HIS A 151 25.04 -5.37 8.50
C HIS A 151 23.74 -4.61 8.18
N HIS A 152 23.64 -3.37 8.66
CA HIS A 152 22.43 -2.56 8.52
C HIS A 152 22.01 -2.34 7.05
N THR A 153 22.95 -2.28 6.09
CA THR A 153 22.63 -2.07 4.66
C THR A 153 21.73 -3.13 4.04
N LEU A 154 21.59 -4.29 4.70
CA LEU A 154 20.68 -5.36 4.27
C LEU A 154 19.22 -5.08 4.64
N ILE A 155 18.97 -4.11 5.52
CA ILE A 155 17.66 -3.79 6.07
C ILE A 155 17.09 -2.60 5.28
N PRO A 156 15.99 -2.77 4.53
CA PRO A 156 15.25 -1.65 3.94
C PRO A 156 14.68 -0.72 5.02
N ASP A 157 14.48 0.55 4.68
CA ASP A 157 14.02 1.56 5.65
C ASP A 157 12.65 1.20 6.23
N GLU A 158 11.76 0.60 5.45
CA GLU A 158 10.42 0.14 5.89
C GLU A 158 10.47 -0.79 7.12
N TYR A 159 11.49 -1.65 7.24
CA TYR A 159 11.67 -2.54 8.40
C TYR A 159 12.13 -1.77 9.64
N LEU A 160 12.95 -0.72 9.47
CA LEU A 160 13.36 0.13 10.58
C LEU A 160 12.20 1.04 11.04
N LEU A 161 11.44 1.58 10.10
CA LEU A 161 10.29 2.42 10.37
C LEU A 161 9.23 1.64 11.14
N SER A 162 8.85 0.45 10.67
CA SER A 162 7.86 -0.39 11.36
C SER A 162 8.33 -0.86 12.74
N ALA A 163 9.62 -1.17 12.91
CA ALA A 163 10.15 -1.66 14.18
C ALA A 163 10.33 -0.55 15.24
N PHE A 164 10.70 0.67 14.84
CA PHE A 164 11.17 1.70 15.77
C PHE A 164 10.41 3.03 15.70
N PHE A 165 9.77 3.34 14.57
CA PHE A 165 9.25 4.68 14.29
C PHE A 165 7.80 4.68 13.78
N GLN A 166 7.04 3.63 14.06
CA GLN A 166 5.65 3.53 13.60
C GLN A 166 4.81 4.72 14.07
N GLU A 167 5.00 5.20 15.30
CA GLU A 167 4.27 6.38 15.80
C GLU A 167 4.58 7.65 15.00
N ASP A 168 5.82 7.82 14.51
CA ASP A 168 6.17 8.96 13.67
C ASP A 168 5.55 8.82 12.26
N VAL A 169 5.50 7.59 11.72
CA VAL A 169 4.82 7.28 10.45
C VAL A 169 3.33 7.57 10.55
N ASP A 170 2.67 7.10 11.61
CA ASP A 170 1.23 7.28 11.84
C ASP A 170 0.88 8.78 11.97
N ARG A 171 1.72 9.58 12.64
CA ARG A 171 1.54 11.04 12.75
C ARG A 171 1.68 11.74 11.40
N ILE A 172 2.63 11.31 10.57
CA ILE A 172 2.80 11.83 9.20
C ILE A 172 1.56 11.51 8.37
N GLU A 173 1.07 10.27 8.41
CA GLU A 173 -0.14 9.85 7.72
C GLU A 173 -1.37 10.66 8.20
N GLU A 174 -1.50 10.90 9.51
CA GLU A 174 -2.58 11.74 10.06
C GLU A 174 -2.51 13.18 9.52
N LEU A 175 -1.31 13.76 9.40
CA LEU A 175 -1.12 15.08 8.82
C LEU A 175 -1.44 15.11 7.32
N GLU A 176 -1.04 14.09 6.57
CA GLU A 176 -1.37 13.95 5.15
C GLU A 176 -2.89 13.87 4.95
N ASN A 177 -3.58 13.09 5.77
CA ASN A 177 -5.04 13.02 5.78
C ASN A 177 -5.69 14.38 6.10
N LYS A 178 -5.18 15.12 7.09
CA LYS A 178 -5.65 16.48 7.42
C LYS A 178 -5.42 17.46 6.27
N ILE A 179 -4.31 17.34 5.55
CA ILE A 179 -4.02 18.17 4.37
C ILE A 179 -5.02 17.84 3.26
N SER A 180 -5.25 16.56 2.96
CA SER A 180 -6.24 16.15 1.95
C SER A 180 -7.65 16.61 2.29
N ALA A 181 -8.06 16.49 3.56
CA ALA A 181 -9.36 16.99 4.01
C ALA A 181 -9.48 18.51 3.85
N ALA A 182 -8.48 19.29 4.29
CA ALA A 182 -8.48 20.74 4.15
C ALA A 182 -8.38 21.20 2.69
N GLN A 183 -7.78 20.40 1.79
CA GLN A 183 -7.80 20.66 0.35
C GLN A 183 -9.21 20.46 -0.23
N GLY A 184 -9.95 19.45 0.24
CA GLY A 184 -11.37 19.27 -0.11
C GLY A 184 -12.22 20.45 0.36
N GLU A 185 -12.10 20.84 1.64
CA GLU A 185 -12.79 22.01 2.18
C GLU A 185 -12.47 23.30 1.41
N LEU A 186 -11.23 23.45 0.95
CA LEU A 186 -10.83 24.60 0.14
C LEU A 186 -11.55 24.63 -1.21
N ILE A 187 -11.71 23.47 -1.87
CA ILE A 187 -12.43 23.36 -3.15
C ILE A 187 -13.90 23.77 -2.95
N GLU A 188 -14.57 23.22 -1.93
CA GLU A 188 -15.96 23.58 -1.61
C GLU A 188 -16.10 25.08 -1.30
N ALA A 189 -15.16 25.64 -0.53
CA ALA A 189 -15.16 27.07 -0.21
C ALA A 189 -14.91 27.95 -1.45
N LEU A 190 -14.13 27.48 -2.43
CA LEU A 190 -13.92 28.19 -3.69
C LEU A 190 -15.17 28.20 -4.56
N GLU A 191 -15.88 27.07 -4.64
CA GLU A 191 -17.15 26.98 -5.37
C GLU A 191 -18.22 27.90 -4.73
N SER A 192 -18.37 27.85 -3.41
CA SER A 192 -19.25 28.75 -2.64
C SER A 192 -18.90 30.22 -2.90
N ALA A 193 -17.63 30.58 -2.77
CA ALA A 193 -17.16 31.93 -2.99
C ALA A 193 -17.37 32.41 -4.43
N GLN A 194 -17.18 31.54 -5.41
CA GLN A 194 -17.43 31.84 -6.82
C GLN A 194 -18.92 32.14 -7.07
N GLU A 195 -19.82 31.29 -6.55
CA GLU A 195 -21.26 31.49 -6.68
C GLU A 195 -21.69 32.80 -6.01
N VAL A 196 -21.22 33.02 -4.77
CA VAL A 196 -21.52 34.24 -4.01
C VAL A 196 -21.01 35.48 -4.76
N ALA A 197 -19.79 35.44 -5.29
CA ALA A 197 -19.20 36.54 -6.08
C ALA A 197 -19.84 36.67 -7.47
N SER A 198 -20.68 35.72 -7.88
CA SER A 198 -21.23 35.61 -9.24
C SER A 198 -20.12 35.72 -10.30
N TYR A 199 -18.98 35.09 -9.99
CA TYR A 199 -17.77 35.18 -10.80
C TYR A 199 -17.80 34.13 -11.90
N GLU A 200 -17.88 34.60 -13.13
CA GLU A 200 -17.78 33.79 -14.34
C GLU A 200 -16.34 33.89 -14.88
N PRO A 201 -15.56 32.80 -14.87
CA PRO A 201 -14.23 32.80 -15.47
C PRO A 201 -14.33 32.91 -17.00
N ASP A 202 -13.39 33.64 -17.62
CA ASP A 202 -13.23 33.64 -19.08
C ASP A 202 -12.82 32.25 -19.60
N GLU A 203 -13.01 31.96 -20.90
CA GLU A 203 -12.72 30.65 -21.51
C GLU A 203 -11.29 30.13 -21.27
N GLU A 204 -10.33 31.00 -20.96
CA GLU A 204 -8.93 30.66 -20.67
C GLU A 204 -8.52 30.84 -19.19
N GLU A 205 -9.42 31.31 -18.30
CA GLU A 205 -9.07 31.60 -16.90
C GLU A 205 -9.40 30.42 -15.98
N SER A 206 -8.38 29.85 -15.36
CA SER A 206 -8.56 28.80 -14.35
C SER A 206 -9.01 29.38 -13.02
N ILE A 207 -10.04 28.79 -12.42
CA ILE A 207 -10.50 29.16 -11.08
C ILE A 207 -9.45 28.77 -10.05
N THR A 208 -8.88 29.77 -9.39
CA THR A 208 -7.84 29.58 -8.37
C THR A 208 -8.16 30.41 -7.14
N VAL A 209 -7.56 30.02 -6.01
CA VAL A 209 -7.65 30.77 -4.75
C VAL A 209 -7.27 32.23 -4.93
N THR A 210 -6.22 32.50 -5.71
CA THR A 210 -5.74 33.85 -6.00
C THR A 210 -6.77 34.69 -6.76
N VAL A 211 -7.43 34.09 -7.76
CA VAL A 211 -8.44 34.78 -8.60
C VAL A 211 -9.68 35.09 -7.78
N ILE A 212 -10.24 34.10 -7.09
CA ILE A 212 -11.46 34.26 -6.27
C ILE A 212 -11.23 35.22 -5.10
N LYS A 213 -10.08 35.16 -4.43
CA LYS A 213 -9.77 36.13 -3.36
C LYS A 213 -9.61 37.55 -3.89
N LYS A 214 -9.09 37.72 -5.11
CA LYS A 214 -8.97 39.04 -5.73
C LYS A 214 -10.34 39.61 -6.05
N SER A 215 -11.22 38.83 -6.69
CA SER A 215 -12.59 39.27 -7.02
C SER A 215 -13.39 39.61 -5.76
N LEU A 216 -13.38 38.74 -4.74
CA LEU A 216 -14.01 39.03 -3.45
C LEU A 216 -13.50 40.32 -2.82
N LYS A 217 -12.19 40.57 -2.88
CA LYS A 217 -11.57 41.76 -2.29
C LYS A 217 -11.98 43.05 -3.02
N GLU A 218 -12.09 43.01 -4.34
CA GLU A 218 -12.60 44.13 -5.15
C GLU A 218 -14.07 44.43 -4.79
N LEU A 219 -14.93 43.41 -4.74
CA LEU A 219 -16.33 43.55 -4.33
C LEU A 219 -16.50 44.09 -2.89
N ILE A 220 -15.61 43.68 -1.97
CA ILE A 220 -15.59 44.19 -0.59
C ILE A 220 -15.22 45.67 -0.53
N GLU A 221 -14.26 46.12 -1.35
CA GLU A 221 -13.85 47.53 -1.42
C GLU A 221 -14.90 48.40 -2.10
N ASP A 222 -15.57 47.92 -3.16
CA ASP A 222 -16.64 48.66 -3.84
C ASP A 222 -17.82 48.98 -2.90
N LEU A 223 -18.15 48.04 -2.02
CA LEU A 223 -19.24 48.19 -1.05
C LEU A 223 -18.82 48.85 0.27
N LYS A 224 -17.60 49.43 0.34
CA LYS A 224 -17.01 49.89 1.59
C LYS A 224 -17.79 50.99 2.30
N HIS A 225 -18.46 51.86 1.53
CA HIS A 225 -19.24 53.00 2.02
C HIS A 225 -20.75 52.72 2.10
N ALA A 226 -21.19 51.47 1.96
CA ALA A 226 -22.59 51.11 2.08
C ALA A 226 -23.14 51.44 3.48
N ALA A 227 -24.32 52.07 3.52
CA ALA A 227 -24.95 52.48 4.78
C ALA A 227 -25.29 51.26 5.66
N ALA A 228 -25.13 51.41 6.98
CA ALA A 228 -25.44 50.35 7.93
C ALA A 228 -26.90 49.88 7.78
N GLY A 229 -27.11 48.57 7.64
CA GLY A 229 -28.44 47.97 7.47
C GLY A 229 -28.94 47.87 6.02
N SER A 230 -28.23 48.47 5.05
CA SER A 230 -28.54 48.37 3.62
C SER A 230 -28.28 46.97 3.05
N SER A 231 -28.82 46.69 1.86
CA SER A 231 -28.51 45.46 1.09
C SER A 231 -27.01 45.34 0.81
N GLY A 232 -26.35 46.42 0.36
CA GLY A 232 -24.91 46.42 0.11
C GLY A 232 -24.07 46.13 1.35
N ALA A 233 -24.50 46.56 2.54
CA ALA A 233 -23.83 46.19 3.79
C ALA A 233 -23.98 44.70 4.14
N ARG A 234 -25.06 44.03 3.69
CA ARG A 234 -25.25 42.58 3.86
C ARG A 234 -24.44 41.78 2.84
N GLU A 235 -24.40 42.20 1.58
CA GLU A 235 -23.59 41.58 0.52
C GLU A 235 -22.11 41.65 0.84
N ARG A 236 -21.61 42.83 1.26
CA ARG A 236 -20.22 42.97 1.71
C ARG A 236 -19.85 42.01 2.84
N ARG A 237 -20.78 41.75 3.78
CA ARG A 237 -20.57 40.76 4.84
C ARG A 237 -20.49 39.34 4.29
N ARG A 238 -21.27 38.97 3.28
CA ARG A 238 -21.18 37.65 2.63
C ARG A 238 -19.83 37.47 1.97
N TYR A 239 -19.38 38.44 1.17
CA TYR A 239 -18.06 38.40 0.55
C TYR A 239 -16.93 38.30 1.58
N GLN A 240 -17.05 39.07 2.67
CA GLN A 240 -16.08 39.01 3.76
C GLN A 240 -16.04 37.62 4.42
N THR A 241 -17.20 37.01 4.68
CA THR A 241 -17.27 35.65 5.25
C THR A 241 -16.56 34.64 4.37
N GLU A 242 -16.86 34.59 3.07
CA GLU A 242 -16.22 33.65 2.13
C GLU A 242 -14.71 33.90 2.03
N TYR A 243 -14.30 35.17 1.93
CA TYR A 243 -12.89 35.56 1.91
C TYR A 243 -12.14 35.10 3.18
N ASP A 244 -12.77 35.26 4.35
CA ASP A 244 -12.21 34.87 5.64
C ASP A 244 -12.14 33.35 5.80
N VAL A 245 -13.13 32.61 5.29
CA VAL A 245 -13.13 31.14 5.25
C VAL A 245 -11.96 30.63 4.41
N ILE A 246 -11.83 31.09 3.16
CA ILE A 246 -10.72 30.70 2.27
C ILE A 246 -9.37 31.03 2.93
N THR A 247 -9.23 32.24 3.48
CA THR A 247 -7.98 32.67 4.14
C THR A 247 -7.63 31.80 5.34
N ARG A 248 -8.63 31.35 6.11
CA ARG A 248 -8.42 30.46 7.26
C ARG A 248 -7.96 29.07 6.80
N ILE A 249 -8.59 28.51 5.78
CA ILE A 249 -8.23 27.20 5.23
C ILE A 249 -6.81 27.24 4.65
N GLU A 250 -6.46 28.28 3.88
CA GLU A 250 -5.09 28.47 3.37
C GLU A 250 -4.04 28.52 4.49
N LYS A 251 -4.36 29.23 5.59
CA LYS A 251 -3.49 29.32 6.75
C LYS A 251 -3.27 27.95 7.39
N HIS A 252 -4.35 27.19 7.63
CA HIS A 252 -4.24 25.84 8.19
C HIS A 252 -3.47 24.89 7.26
N LEU A 253 -3.73 24.94 5.95
CA LEU A 253 -2.98 24.14 4.97
C LEU A 253 -1.48 24.44 5.00
N LYS A 254 -1.11 25.72 5.14
CA LYS A 254 0.29 26.10 5.28
C LYS A 254 0.89 25.55 6.58
N GLU A 255 0.20 25.72 7.71
CA GLU A 255 0.65 25.21 9.01
C GLU A 255 0.82 23.68 9.01
N TYR A 256 -0.13 22.94 8.43
CA TYR A 256 -0.03 21.49 8.30
C TYR A 256 1.12 21.06 7.38
N LYS A 257 1.32 21.73 6.24
CA LYS A 257 2.45 21.43 5.33
C LYS A 257 3.81 21.73 5.97
N ASP A 258 3.92 22.84 6.68
CA ASP A 258 5.14 23.20 7.41
C ASP A 258 5.43 22.16 8.51
N THR A 259 4.40 21.73 9.24
CA THR A 259 4.50 20.67 10.27
C THR A 259 4.87 19.32 9.66
N LEU A 260 4.24 18.93 8.55
CA LEU A 260 4.53 17.68 7.82
C LEU A 260 6.00 17.63 7.41
N LYS A 261 6.50 18.71 6.79
CA LYS A 261 7.90 18.81 6.38
C LYS A 261 8.87 18.69 7.56
N GLN A 262 8.51 19.31 8.70
CA GLN A 262 9.31 19.21 9.92
C GLN A 262 9.32 17.78 10.49
N GLN A 263 8.18 17.09 10.49
CA GLN A 263 8.07 15.71 10.96
C GLN A 263 8.82 14.74 10.05
N GLN A 264 8.69 14.87 8.72
CA GLN A 264 9.45 14.07 7.75
C GLN A 264 10.95 14.24 7.94
N SER A 265 11.44 15.49 8.04
CA SER A 265 12.87 15.74 8.29
C SER A 265 13.37 15.19 9.63
N ASN A 266 12.51 15.17 10.66
CA ASN A 266 12.84 14.58 11.96
C ASN A 266 12.91 13.05 11.85
N LEU A 267 11.96 12.43 11.16
CA LEU A 267 11.95 10.99 10.93
C LEU A 267 13.19 10.54 10.13
N ASP A 268 13.55 11.27 9.07
CA ASP A 268 14.77 11.00 8.29
C ASP A 268 16.02 11.04 9.18
N LEU A 269 16.11 12.03 10.08
CA LEU A 269 17.20 12.14 11.03
C LEU A 269 17.22 10.97 12.03
N LYS A 270 16.06 10.63 12.61
CA LYS A 270 15.93 9.49 13.53
C LYS A 270 16.33 8.18 12.87
N LEU A 271 15.89 7.95 11.64
CA LEU A 271 16.21 6.76 10.85
C LEU A 271 17.71 6.66 10.56
N HIS A 272 18.33 7.76 10.12
CA HIS A 272 19.76 7.83 9.88
C HIS A 272 20.57 7.55 11.17
N LEU A 273 20.19 8.19 12.28
CA LEU A 273 20.84 8.00 13.57
C LEU A 273 20.63 6.59 14.15
N LYS A 274 19.46 5.98 13.93
CA LYS A 274 19.25 4.57 14.29
C LYS A 274 20.18 3.69 13.47
N ARG A 275 20.36 3.97 12.19
CA ARG A 275 21.17 3.11 11.31
C ARG A 275 22.68 3.21 11.56
N LEU A 276 23.22 4.42 11.68
CA LEU A 276 24.67 4.68 11.68
C LEU A 276 25.19 5.23 13.00
N GLY A 277 24.30 5.54 13.94
CA GLY A 277 24.65 6.23 15.18
C GLY A 277 24.98 7.70 14.97
N GLY A 278 25.57 8.30 16.01
CA GLY A 278 25.88 9.72 16.03
C GLY A 278 27.23 10.11 15.47
N ASP A 279 28.16 9.17 15.30
CA ASP A 279 29.55 9.53 15.06
C ASP A 279 29.77 10.14 13.69
N GLU A 280 29.15 9.58 12.65
CA GLU A 280 29.19 10.16 11.30
C GLU A 280 28.48 11.53 11.26
N ALA A 281 27.27 11.61 11.81
CA ALA A 281 26.49 12.85 11.86
C ALA A 281 27.21 13.99 12.63
N LYS A 282 28.04 13.64 13.61
CA LYS A 282 28.83 14.59 14.41
C LYS A 282 30.22 14.86 13.84
N ALA A 283 30.77 14.01 12.97
CA ALA A 283 32.14 14.11 12.49
C ALA A 283 32.42 15.46 11.81
N GLU A 284 31.55 15.89 10.89
CA GLU A 284 31.66 17.18 10.21
C GLU A 284 31.57 18.35 11.21
N THR A 285 30.63 18.26 12.16
CA THR A 285 30.42 19.31 13.18
C THR A 285 31.62 19.43 14.12
N ARG A 286 32.23 18.29 14.50
CA ARG A 286 33.45 18.23 15.32
C ARG A 286 34.66 18.82 14.57
N GLU A 287 34.79 18.57 13.28
CA GLU A 287 35.89 19.12 12.47
C GLU A 287 35.75 20.63 12.29
N LEU A 288 34.54 21.13 12.04
CA LEU A 288 34.27 22.57 12.00
C LEU A 288 34.64 23.24 13.34
N LEU A 289 34.23 22.66 14.48
CA LEU A 289 34.60 23.17 15.80
C LEU A 289 36.12 23.25 15.97
N LYS A 290 36.86 22.22 15.55
CA LYS A 290 38.34 22.21 15.60
C LYS A 290 38.97 23.32 14.75
N GLN A 291 38.42 23.59 13.57
CA GLN A 291 38.86 24.70 12.73
C GLN A 291 38.55 26.05 13.38
N MET A 292 37.38 26.21 14.01
CA MET A 292 37.03 27.43 14.73
C MET A 292 37.94 27.68 15.94
N GLU A 293 38.25 26.64 16.71
CA GLU A 293 39.17 26.73 17.85
C GLU A 293 40.58 27.16 17.40
N THR A 294 41.04 26.63 16.26
CA THR A 294 42.32 27.04 15.65
C THR A 294 42.30 28.52 15.24
N GLN A 295 41.20 28.99 14.65
CA GLN A 295 41.04 30.40 14.28
C GLN A 295 40.98 31.30 15.51
N LEU A 296 40.25 30.91 16.56
CA LEU A 296 40.16 31.65 17.82
C LEU A 296 41.53 31.82 18.47
N ASN A 297 42.35 30.77 18.51
CA ASN A 297 43.70 30.81 19.07
C ASN A 297 44.66 31.75 18.31
N GLY A 298 44.39 32.02 17.03
CA GLY A 298 45.18 32.94 16.20
C GLY A 298 44.78 34.41 16.30
N LEU A 299 43.69 34.75 16.99
CA LEU A 299 43.14 36.11 17.07
C LEU A 299 43.60 36.85 18.33
N ASN A 300 43.86 38.16 18.22
CA ASN A 300 44.27 38.98 19.36
C ASN A 300 43.06 39.67 20.02
N PRO A 301 42.71 39.34 21.28
CA PRO A 301 41.53 39.90 21.96
C PRO A 301 41.60 41.43 22.21
N ASN A 302 42.78 42.04 22.08
CA ASN A 302 42.99 43.49 22.22
C ASN A 302 42.84 44.27 20.91
N ASN A 303 42.78 43.58 19.75
CA ASN A 303 42.51 44.21 18.46
C ASN A 303 40.99 44.33 18.24
N LYS A 304 40.52 45.52 17.85
CA LYS A 304 39.10 45.81 17.62
C LYS A 304 38.46 44.95 16.51
N GLU A 305 39.20 44.62 15.45
CA GLU A 305 38.73 43.77 14.36
C GLU A 305 38.65 42.30 14.79
N ASP A 306 39.69 41.81 15.47
CA ASP A 306 39.75 40.45 16.00
C ASP A 306 38.67 40.22 17.06
N LYS A 307 38.37 41.23 17.90
CA LYS A 307 37.30 41.14 18.91
C LYS A 307 35.92 40.90 18.29
N LYS A 308 35.64 41.51 17.13
CA LYS A 308 34.40 41.25 16.38
C LYS A 308 34.38 39.83 15.81
N ARG A 309 35.52 39.35 15.28
CA ARG A 309 35.65 37.97 14.79
C ARG A 309 35.47 36.95 15.90
N ILE A 310 36.07 37.15 17.07
CA ILE A 310 35.90 36.30 18.25
C ILE A 310 34.42 36.21 18.64
N THR A 311 33.69 37.33 18.70
CA THR A 311 32.26 37.30 19.02
C THR A 311 31.41 36.54 18.00
N ALA A 312 31.74 36.62 16.70
CA ALA A 312 31.05 35.87 15.67
C ALA A 312 31.37 34.37 15.77
N LEU A 313 32.65 34.01 15.89
CA LEU A 313 33.10 32.63 16.00
C LEU A 313 32.52 31.94 17.26
N ASN A 314 32.48 32.62 18.41
CA ASN A 314 31.87 32.06 19.62
C ASN A 314 30.35 31.81 19.46
N LYS A 315 29.65 32.66 18.70
CA LYS A 315 28.22 32.47 18.41
C LYS A 315 28.00 31.23 17.54
N ASP A 316 28.84 31.07 16.53
CA ASP A 316 28.80 29.91 15.64
C ASP A 316 29.22 28.62 16.37
N GLU A 317 30.22 28.69 17.24
CA GLU A 317 30.65 27.59 18.12
C GLU A 317 29.49 27.14 19.03
N ALA A 318 28.76 28.08 19.64
CA ALA A 318 27.58 27.77 20.43
C ALA A 318 26.48 27.08 19.61
N ALA A 319 26.28 27.50 18.35
CA ALA A 319 25.32 26.87 17.44
C ALA A 319 25.73 25.45 17.03
N LEU A 320 27.02 25.22 16.76
CA LEU A 320 27.56 23.89 16.44
C LEU A 320 27.47 22.94 17.65
N ASN A 321 27.78 23.43 18.85
CA ASN A 321 27.63 22.65 20.08
C ASN A 321 26.15 22.28 20.35
N LEU A 322 25.21 23.19 20.11
CA LEU A 322 23.78 22.89 20.19
C LEU A 322 23.35 21.85 19.14
N ARG A 323 23.95 21.86 17.95
CA ARG A 323 23.71 20.83 16.93
C ARG A 323 24.20 19.46 17.42
N LEU A 324 25.38 19.38 18.04
CA LEU A 324 25.89 18.14 18.64
C LEU A 324 24.97 17.62 19.75
N SER A 325 24.55 18.50 20.68
CA SER A 325 23.67 18.12 21.79
C SER A 325 22.32 17.61 21.29
N ARG A 326 21.74 18.27 20.28
CA ARG A 326 20.49 17.82 19.66
C ARG A 326 20.63 16.42 19.05
N THR A 327 21.75 16.12 18.40
CA THR A 327 22.01 14.76 17.89
C THR A 327 22.08 13.73 19.01
N ASP A 328 22.72 14.07 20.14
CA ASP A 328 22.78 13.22 21.33
C ASP A 328 21.39 12.99 21.97
N GLU A 329 20.60 14.05 22.07
CA GLU A 329 19.22 13.97 22.58
C GLU A 329 18.36 13.05 21.72
N VAL A 330 18.45 13.18 20.39
CA VAL A 330 17.71 12.30 19.47
C VAL A 330 18.19 10.85 19.57
N LEU A 331 19.51 10.61 19.60
CA LEU A 331 20.05 9.25 19.79
C LEU A 331 19.57 8.61 21.08
N THR A 332 19.54 9.39 22.17
CA THR A 332 19.04 8.90 23.46
C THR A 332 17.55 8.59 23.38
N ALA A 333 16.75 9.46 22.74
CA ALA A 333 15.31 9.27 22.57
C ALA A 333 14.96 8.02 21.73
N ILE A 334 15.82 7.61 20.79
CA ILE A 334 15.62 6.41 19.96
C ILE A 334 16.28 5.14 20.54
N ASN A 335 16.75 5.19 21.80
CA ASN A 335 17.47 4.12 22.49
C ASN A 335 18.79 3.70 21.81
N GLY A 336 19.50 4.67 21.24
CA GLY A 336 20.80 4.46 20.61
C GLY A 336 20.74 3.90 19.19
N PRO A 337 21.91 3.61 18.59
CA PRO A 337 21.99 3.03 17.26
C PRO A 337 21.43 1.60 17.22
N LEU A 338 21.30 1.08 16.00
CA LEU A 338 20.91 -0.28 15.70
C LEU A 338 21.97 -1.24 16.24
N THR A 339 21.55 -2.12 17.12
CA THR A 339 22.38 -3.20 17.67
C THR A 339 22.46 -4.37 16.70
N ASP A 340 23.51 -5.17 16.80
CA ASP A 340 23.66 -6.39 15.97
C ASP A 340 22.48 -7.37 16.15
N SER A 341 21.91 -7.47 17.35
CA SER A 341 20.74 -8.30 17.63
C SER A 341 19.47 -7.78 16.95
N GLU A 342 19.25 -6.47 16.97
CA GLU A 342 18.13 -5.84 16.24
C GLU A 342 18.32 -6.02 14.74
N ALA A 343 19.54 -5.78 14.23
CA ALA A 343 19.87 -5.94 12.82
C ALA A 343 19.61 -7.39 12.36
N LYS A 344 20.11 -8.38 13.10
CA LYS A 344 19.86 -9.80 12.84
C LYS A 344 18.37 -10.11 12.79
N THR A 345 17.60 -9.60 13.75
CA THR A 345 16.16 -9.84 13.81
C THR A 345 15.45 -9.31 12.57
N LEU A 346 15.75 -8.07 12.16
CA LEU A 346 15.13 -7.45 10.98
C LEU A 346 15.58 -8.09 9.67
N ILE A 347 16.85 -8.50 9.56
CA ILE A 347 17.33 -9.22 8.37
C ILE A 347 16.63 -10.57 8.26
N LEU A 348 16.51 -11.34 9.35
CA LEU A 348 15.79 -12.62 9.33
C LEU A 348 14.31 -12.42 9.00
N GLN A 349 13.68 -11.38 9.53
CA GLN A 349 12.30 -11.02 9.17
C GLN A 349 12.17 -10.75 7.66
N LYS A 350 13.06 -9.94 7.09
CA LYS A 350 13.11 -9.70 5.64
C LYS A 350 13.23 -11.01 4.86
N LEU A 351 14.15 -11.90 5.23
CA LEU A 351 14.34 -13.18 4.55
C LEU A 351 13.07 -14.05 4.60
N TYR A 352 12.34 -14.03 5.72
CA TYR A 352 11.06 -14.71 5.88
C TYR A 352 9.97 -14.11 4.99
N ASP A 353 9.83 -12.78 5.00
CA ASP A 353 8.79 -12.09 4.26
C ASP A 353 8.91 -12.38 2.75
N TRP A 354 10.15 -12.49 2.23
CA TRP A 354 10.38 -12.92 0.84
C TRP A 354 9.90 -14.34 0.55
N VAL A 355 10.18 -15.34 1.41
CA VAL A 355 9.70 -16.71 1.16
C VAL A 355 8.18 -16.79 1.32
N LYS A 356 7.61 -16.05 2.26
CA LYS A 356 6.16 -15.93 2.45
C LYS A 356 5.50 -15.32 1.22
N GLU A 357 6.10 -14.29 0.61
CA GLU A 357 5.62 -13.71 -0.63
C GLU A 357 5.66 -14.73 -1.78
N GLN A 358 6.77 -15.46 -1.92
CA GLN A 358 6.88 -16.51 -2.95
C GLN A 358 5.83 -17.61 -2.76
N LEU A 359 5.65 -18.12 -1.53
CA LEU A 359 4.59 -19.09 -1.24
C LEU A 359 3.22 -18.54 -1.64
N THR A 360 2.92 -17.31 -1.22
CA THR A 360 1.64 -16.65 -1.50
C THR A 360 1.38 -16.49 -3.00
N ARG A 361 2.41 -16.18 -3.80
CA ARG A 361 2.31 -16.11 -5.26
C ARG A 361 1.88 -17.45 -5.87
N TYR A 362 2.48 -18.56 -5.44
CA TYR A 362 2.15 -19.89 -5.93
C TYR A 362 0.76 -20.35 -5.48
N LEU A 363 0.40 -20.12 -4.21
CA LEU A 363 -0.95 -20.42 -3.70
C LEU A 363 -2.02 -19.62 -4.44
N ASN A 364 -1.77 -18.35 -4.74
CA ASN A 364 -2.69 -17.51 -5.52
C ASN A 364 -2.80 -17.99 -6.98
N ALA A 365 -1.74 -18.56 -7.55
CA ALA A 365 -1.82 -19.16 -8.87
C ALA A 365 -2.76 -20.37 -8.87
N GLU A 366 -2.63 -21.27 -7.88
CA GLU A 366 -3.54 -22.41 -7.71
C GLU A 366 -4.99 -21.97 -7.44
N LYS A 367 -5.17 -20.92 -6.63
CA LYS A 367 -6.50 -20.33 -6.40
C LYS A 367 -7.14 -19.82 -7.70
N ARG A 368 -6.35 -19.21 -8.59
CA ARG A 368 -6.85 -18.77 -9.91
C ARG A 368 -7.22 -19.95 -10.80
N VAL A 369 -6.46 -21.05 -10.75
CA VAL A 369 -6.81 -22.29 -11.46
C VAL A 369 -8.15 -22.82 -10.95
N LEU A 370 -8.35 -22.86 -9.63
CA LEU A 370 -9.63 -23.23 -9.01
C LEU A 370 -10.78 -22.35 -9.51
N SER A 371 -10.62 -21.03 -9.50
CA SER A 371 -11.63 -20.10 -10.02
C SER A 371 -11.93 -20.34 -11.49
N ALA A 372 -10.90 -20.50 -12.33
CA ALA A 372 -11.05 -20.74 -13.75
C ALA A 372 -11.81 -22.05 -14.05
N CYS A 373 -11.60 -23.11 -13.26
CA CYS A 373 -12.36 -24.35 -13.38
C CYS A 373 -13.87 -24.12 -13.23
N ILE A 374 -14.29 -23.30 -12.27
CA ILE A 374 -15.71 -23.03 -11.99
C ILE A 374 -16.28 -22.02 -12.99
N GLU A 375 -15.51 -20.99 -13.35
CA GLU A 375 -15.87 -20.03 -14.39
C GLU A 375 -16.05 -20.69 -15.75
N ASN A 376 -15.28 -21.73 -16.09
CA ASN A 376 -15.49 -22.47 -17.33
C ASN A 376 -16.85 -23.21 -17.32
N LEU A 377 -17.25 -23.79 -16.19
CA LEU A 377 -18.58 -24.40 -16.05
C LEU A 377 -19.69 -23.34 -16.16
N TRP A 378 -19.43 -22.12 -15.68
CA TRP A 378 -20.34 -20.99 -15.83
C TRP A 378 -20.51 -20.60 -17.29
N ASP A 379 -19.40 -20.38 -18.00
CA ASP A 379 -19.40 -20.00 -19.41
C ASP A 379 -20.16 -20.99 -20.28
N LYS A 380 -20.04 -22.28 -19.96
CA LYS A 380 -20.66 -23.34 -20.74
C LYS A 380 -22.15 -23.50 -20.41
N TYR A 381 -22.55 -23.38 -19.14
CA TYR A 381 -23.84 -23.93 -18.70
C TYR A 381 -24.71 -23.02 -17.83
N ALA A 382 -24.25 -21.81 -17.46
CA ALA A 382 -25.04 -20.91 -16.62
C ALA A 382 -26.28 -20.35 -17.35
N VAL A 383 -26.16 -20.13 -18.66
CA VAL A 383 -27.24 -19.62 -19.52
C VAL A 383 -27.49 -20.63 -20.64
N SER A 384 -28.72 -21.13 -20.72
CA SER A 384 -29.08 -22.13 -21.75
C SER A 384 -29.56 -21.48 -23.05
N SER A 385 -29.44 -22.21 -24.17
CA SER A 385 -30.00 -21.78 -25.46
C SER A 385 -31.51 -21.51 -25.37
N LEU A 386 -32.25 -22.35 -24.63
CA LEU A 386 -33.70 -22.18 -24.46
C LEU A 386 -34.03 -20.90 -23.67
N GLN A 387 -33.21 -20.54 -22.67
CA GLN A 387 -33.35 -19.29 -21.95
C GLN A 387 -33.11 -18.10 -22.88
N LEU A 388 -32.02 -18.12 -23.66
CA LEU A 388 -31.73 -17.07 -24.64
C LEU A 388 -32.83 -16.90 -25.69
N GLU A 389 -33.41 -18.00 -26.18
CA GLU A 389 -34.54 -17.95 -27.10
C GLU A 389 -35.79 -17.33 -26.45
N THR A 390 -36.04 -17.63 -25.18
CA THR A 390 -37.15 -17.06 -24.42
C THR A 390 -36.96 -15.55 -24.21
N GLU A 391 -35.79 -15.12 -23.75
CA GLU A 391 -35.44 -13.71 -23.57
C GLU A 391 -35.49 -12.95 -24.92
N ARG A 392 -35.03 -13.57 -26.01
CA ARG A 392 -35.16 -13.01 -27.36
C ARG A 392 -36.63 -12.84 -27.77
N ALA A 393 -37.50 -13.80 -27.47
CA ALA A 393 -38.92 -13.69 -27.77
C ALA A 393 -39.59 -12.54 -27.00
N GLU A 394 -39.23 -12.36 -25.72
CA GLU A 394 -39.75 -11.27 -24.88
C GLU A 394 -39.25 -9.89 -25.32
N THR A 395 -37.97 -9.78 -25.66
CA THR A 395 -37.40 -8.54 -26.21
C THR A 395 -38.01 -8.18 -27.56
N LEU A 396 -38.21 -9.16 -28.45
CA LEU A 396 -38.94 -8.95 -29.71
C LEU A 396 -40.38 -8.49 -29.49
N LYS A 397 -41.09 -9.08 -28.53
CA LYS A 397 -42.45 -8.65 -28.15
C LYS A 397 -42.46 -7.19 -27.68
N THR A 398 -41.46 -6.80 -26.89
CA THR A 398 -41.30 -5.43 -26.40
C THR A 398 -40.98 -4.45 -27.53
N LEU A 399 -40.07 -4.82 -28.44
CA LEU A 399 -39.73 -4.03 -29.63
C LEU A 399 -40.97 -3.82 -30.52
N ASN A 400 -41.70 -4.90 -30.83
CA ASN A 400 -42.91 -4.83 -31.64
C ASN A 400 -43.94 -3.89 -31.01
N LYS A 401 -44.10 -3.93 -29.68
CA LYS A 401 -44.98 -2.98 -28.95
C LYS A 401 -44.57 -1.52 -29.14
N PHE A 402 -43.27 -1.21 -29.21
CA PHE A 402 -42.80 0.15 -29.50
C PHE A 402 -43.03 0.53 -30.96
N LEU A 403 -42.74 -0.37 -31.90
CA LEU A 403 -42.93 -0.14 -33.33
C LEU A 403 -44.41 0.10 -33.69
N SER A 404 -45.34 -0.66 -33.08
CA SER A 404 -46.78 -0.40 -33.25
C SER A 404 -47.20 0.96 -32.70
N LYS A 405 -46.67 1.38 -31.54
CA LYS A 405 -46.94 2.73 -30.98
C LYS A 405 -46.42 3.86 -31.87
N LEU A 406 -45.35 3.63 -32.62
CA LEU A 406 -44.75 4.59 -33.54
C LEU A 406 -45.37 4.52 -34.96
N GLY A 407 -46.32 3.60 -35.20
CA GLY A 407 -47.00 3.45 -36.48
C GLY A 407 -46.20 2.72 -37.56
N TYR A 408 -45.11 2.04 -37.19
CA TYR A 408 -44.29 1.24 -38.12
C TYR A 408 -44.80 -0.19 -38.31
N LEU A 409 -45.63 -0.69 -37.38
CA LEU A 409 -46.33 -1.97 -37.45
C LEU A 409 -47.80 -1.74 -37.14
N GLU A 410 -48.70 -2.49 -37.78
CA GLU A 410 -50.14 -2.47 -37.46
C GLU A 410 -50.44 -3.11 -36.10
#